data_AF-A0A3N5NZX7-F1
#
_entry.id   AF-A0A3N5NZX7-F1
#
_cell.length_a   1.000
_cell.length_b   1.000
_cell.length_c   1.000
_cell.angle_alpha   90.00
_cell.angle_beta   90.00
_cell.angle_gamma   90.00
#
_symmetry.space_group_name_H-M   'P 1'
#
loop_
_entity.id
_entity.type
_entity.pdbx_description
1 polymer ?
#
loop_
_entity_poly.entity_id
_entity_poly.type
_entity_poly.pdbx_seq_one_letter_code
_entity_poly.pdbx_strand_id
1 'polypeptide(L)'
;MTSIYQLALGSDFGRLHPQIQRRFGFSSADNIAAIGRGVMEEIWRGRFYTLPFLYVGTWRRIMFPETGRNIPFTIENYAFIDQFGRETVSWIRTFRSRRTRRFDAYMIFSGARGRIIDYLGSHEHLAVDIDLSVDEEGGLRLRSGGQR
;
A
#
# COMPACT_ATOMS: atom_id res chain seq x y z
N MET A 1 14.53 -3.10 -14.86
CA MET A 1 14.58 -3.03 -13.38
C MET A 1 13.64 -4.07 -12.83
N THR A 2 13.82 -4.48 -11.57
CA THR A 2 13.00 -5.53 -10.93
C THR A 2 12.06 -4.86 -9.95
N SER A 3 10.80 -5.29 -9.90
CA SER A 3 9.82 -4.78 -8.95
C SER A 3 10.28 -4.98 -7.50
N ILE A 4 9.93 -4.05 -6.59
CA ILE A 4 10.16 -4.19 -5.15
C ILE A 4 9.55 -5.48 -4.58
N TYR A 5 8.44 -5.96 -5.15
CA TYR A 5 7.76 -7.19 -4.73
C TYR A 5 8.49 -8.43 -5.21
N GLN A 6 9.05 -8.39 -6.42
CA GLN A 6 9.90 -9.45 -6.95
C GLN A 6 11.21 -9.54 -6.17
N LEU A 7 11.81 -8.41 -5.80
CA LEU A 7 13.00 -8.39 -4.93
C LEU A 7 12.71 -8.99 -3.55
N ALA A 8 11.55 -8.67 -2.97
CA ALA A 8 11.16 -9.17 -1.66
C ALA A 8 10.80 -10.66 -1.64
N LEU A 9 10.14 -11.17 -2.69
CA LEU A 9 9.72 -12.58 -2.76
C LEU A 9 10.76 -13.48 -3.42
N GLY A 10 11.72 -12.93 -4.17
CA GLY A 10 12.71 -13.71 -4.90
C GLY A 10 12.06 -14.73 -5.85
N SER A 11 12.52 -15.98 -5.79
CA SER A 11 11.99 -17.07 -6.61
C SER A 11 10.52 -17.40 -6.34
N ASP A 12 10.01 -17.10 -5.14
CA ASP A 12 8.61 -17.38 -4.80
C ASP A 12 7.64 -16.51 -5.59
N PHE A 13 8.08 -15.37 -6.15
CA PHE A 13 7.23 -14.53 -6.98
C PHE A 13 6.59 -15.30 -8.15
N GLY A 14 7.31 -16.28 -8.72
CA GLY A 14 6.80 -17.11 -9.81
C GLY A 14 5.64 -18.04 -9.41
N ARG A 15 5.45 -18.28 -8.11
CA ARG A 15 4.36 -19.11 -7.56
C ARG A 15 3.06 -18.31 -7.41
N LEU A 16 3.10 -16.98 -7.47
CA LEU A 16 1.91 -16.14 -7.38
C LEU A 16 0.97 -16.40 -8.56
N HIS A 17 -0.32 -16.20 -8.35
CA HIS A 17 -1.30 -16.25 -9.43
C HIS A 17 -0.93 -15.21 -10.53
N PRO A 18 -1.06 -15.52 -11.83
CA PRO A 18 -0.59 -14.64 -12.92
C PRO A 18 -1.18 -13.23 -12.93
N GLN A 19 -2.39 -13.04 -12.39
CA GLN A 19 -2.99 -11.70 -12.24
C GLN A 19 -2.35 -10.90 -11.10
N ILE A 20 -1.91 -11.57 -10.03
CA ILE A 20 -1.18 -10.96 -8.93
C ILE A 20 0.23 -10.60 -9.41
N GLN A 21 0.89 -11.50 -10.15
CA GLN A 21 2.18 -11.19 -10.78
C GLN A 21 2.09 -9.94 -11.67
N ARG A 22 1.05 -9.83 -12.52
CA ARG A 22 0.83 -8.63 -13.33
C ARG A 22 0.60 -7.36 -12.50
N ARG A 23 -0.15 -7.48 -11.40
CA ARG A 23 -0.46 -6.33 -10.53
C ARG A 23 0.75 -5.81 -9.75
N PHE A 24 1.69 -6.69 -9.37
CA PHE A 24 2.81 -6.34 -8.50
C PHE A 24 4.19 -6.42 -9.19
N GLY A 25 4.26 -6.95 -10.40
CA GLY A 25 5.51 -7.24 -11.11
C GLY A 25 6.08 -6.08 -11.93
N PHE A 26 5.52 -4.88 -11.83
CA PHE A 26 5.98 -3.71 -12.57
C PHE A 26 6.96 -2.84 -11.76
N SER A 27 7.77 -2.08 -12.48
CA SER A 27 8.81 -1.18 -11.98
C SER A 27 8.72 0.19 -12.66
N SER A 28 9.53 1.15 -12.22
CA SER A 28 9.59 2.50 -12.76
C SER A 28 9.99 2.53 -14.24
N ALA A 29 10.66 1.49 -14.74
CA ALA A 29 11.07 1.38 -16.13
C ALA A 29 9.92 0.99 -17.07
N ASP A 30 8.85 0.38 -16.55
CA ASP A 30 7.79 -0.21 -17.36
C ASP A 30 6.76 0.82 -17.84
N ASN A 31 6.79 2.06 -17.32
CA ASN A 31 5.85 3.15 -17.66
C ASN A 31 4.37 2.75 -17.56
N ILE A 32 4.05 1.82 -16.67
CA ILE A 32 2.68 1.38 -16.38
C ILE A 32 2.28 1.70 -14.95
N ALA A 33 0.98 1.86 -14.75
CA ALA A 33 0.37 2.03 -13.45
C ALA A 33 -0.73 0.99 -13.23
N ALA A 34 -0.83 0.45 -12.03
CA ALA A 34 -1.91 -0.46 -11.67
C ALA A 34 -3.04 0.34 -11.01
N ILE A 35 -4.15 0.53 -11.74
CA ILE A 35 -5.33 1.28 -11.27
C ILE A 35 -6.50 0.31 -11.05
N GLY A 36 -6.97 0.23 -9.81
CA GLY A 36 -8.14 -0.54 -9.42
C GLY A 36 -9.30 0.37 -9.00
N ARG A 37 -10.54 -0.01 -9.34
CA ARG A 37 -11.75 0.64 -8.87
C ARG A 37 -12.66 -0.39 -8.24
N GLY A 38 -13.38 0.00 -7.19
CA GLY A 38 -14.29 -0.90 -6.50
C GLY A 38 -15.22 -0.15 -5.57
N VAL A 39 -16.04 -0.90 -4.86
CA VAL A 39 -16.92 -0.39 -3.81
C VAL A 39 -16.57 -1.13 -2.54
N MET A 40 -16.25 -0.38 -1.49
CA MET A 40 -16.02 -0.93 -0.16
C MET A 40 -17.38 -1.10 0.51
N GLU A 41 -17.75 -2.33 0.83
CA GLU A 41 -19.06 -2.65 1.40
C GLU A 41 -19.30 -1.90 2.72
N GLU A 42 -18.30 -1.88 3.60
CA GLU A 42 -18.38 -1.18 4.87
C GLU A 42 -17.02 -0.62 5.28
N ILE A 43 -17.03 0.64 5.73
CA ILE A 43 -15.94 1.27 6.46
C ILE A 43 -16.46 1.58 7.86
N TRP A 44 -15.82 0.96 8.85
CA TRP A 44 -16.10 1.17 10.26
C TRP A 44 -14.85 1.70 10.95
N ARG A 45 -15.02 2.27 12.14
CA ARG A 45 -13.93 2.73 12.99
C ARG A 45 -14.10 2.20 14.40
N GLY A 46 -13.00 2.15 15.15
CA GLY A 46 -13.02 1.74 16.54
C GLY A 46 -13.86 2.68 17.44
N ARG A 47 -13.82 2.39 18.74
CA ARG A 47 -14.57 3.13 19.78
C ARG A 47 -14.30 4.64 19.71
N PHE A 48 -15.24 5.43 20.23
CA PHE A 48 -15.25 6.90 20.10
C PHE A 48 -13.95 7.58 20.55
N TYR A 49 -13.20 7.02 21.50
CA TYR A 49 -11.92 7.57 21.95
C TYR A 49 -10.79 7.50 20.90
N THR A 50 -10.97 6.76 19.82
CA THR A 50 -10.02 6.74 18.68
C THR A 50 -10.19 7.95 17.76
N LEU A 51 -11.32 8.68 17.85
CA LEU A 51 -11.64 9.81 16.99
C LEU A 51 -10.57 10.92 16.96
N PRO A 52 -10.03 11.40 18.10
CA PRO A 52 -9.03 12.47 18.06
C PRO A 52 -7.78 12.05 17.27
N PHE A 53 -7.33 10.81 17.45
CA PHE A 53 -6.18 10.26 16.73
C PHE A 53 -6.47 10.09 15.23
N LEU A 54 -7.68 9.64 14.86
CA LEU A 54 -8.10 9.55 13.46
C LEU A 54 -8.16 10.93 12.79
N TYR A 55 -8.64 11.95 13.50
CA TYR A 55 -8.64 13.32 12.99
C TYR A 55 -7.23 13.87 12.79
N VAL A 56 -6.30 13.64 13.72
CA VAL A 56 -4.88 14.00 13.51
C VAL A 56 -4.28 13.23 12.32
N GLY A 57 -4.65 11.95 12.16
CA GLY A 57 -4.26 11.11 11.03
C GLY A 57 -4.79 11.59 9.67
N THR A 58 -5.96 12.26 9.62
CA THR A 58 -6.50 12.81 8.36
C THR A 58 -5.62 13.87 7.76
N TRP A 59 -5.04 14.73 8.60
CA TRP A 59 -4.19 15.82 8.14
C TRP A 59 -2.94 15.29 7.42
N ARG A 60 -2.49 14.08 7.78
CA ARG A 60 -1.32 13.41 7.19
C ARG A 60 -1.68 12.39 6.11
N ARG A 61 -2.96 12.25 5.74
CA ARG A 61 -3.45 11.21 4.81
C ARG A 61 -3.08 9.77 5.24
N ILE A 62 -2.99 9.54 6.54
CA ILE A 62 -2.65 8.23 7.13
C ILE A 62 -3.92 7.49 7.58
N MET A 63 -4.93 8.20 8.08
CA MET A 63 -6.17 7.59 8.58
C MET A 63 -7.31 8.58 8.40
N PHE A 64 -8.56 8.11 8.46
CA PHE A 64 -9.71 9.00 8.38
C PHE A 64 -10.89 8.53 9.24
N PRO A 65 -11.63 9.44 9.90
CA PRO A 65 -12.68 9.08 10.83
C PRO A 65 -13.99 8.69 10.13
N GLU A 66 -14.10 8.82 8.80
CA GLU A 66 -15.34 8.52 8.10
C GLU A 66 -15.72 7.04 8.18
N THR A 67 -17.01 6.81 8.43
CA THR A 67 -17.65 5.51 8.39
C THR A 67 -18.77 5.55 7.37
N GLY A 68 -19.12 4.40 6.79
CA GLY A 68 -20.24 4.30 5.88
C GLY A 68 -20.26 2.97 5.15
N ARG A 69 -21.27 2.78 4.31
CA ARG A 69 -21.46 1.57 3.51
C ARG A 69 -21.45 1.89 2.03
N ASN A 70 -21.05 0.92 1.23
CA ASN A 70 -20.98 1.02 -0.23
C ASN A 70 -20.18 2.24 -0.72
N ILE A 71 -18.97 2.43 -0.18
CA ILE A 71 -18.13 3.59 -0.47
C ILE A 71 -17.28 3.29 -1.72
N PRO A 72 -17.47 4.02 -2.84
CA PRO A 72 -16.63 3.86 -4.01
C PRO A 72 -15.18 4.23 -3.68
N PHE A 73 -14.24 3.40 -4.13
CA PHE A 73 -12.82 3.66 -3.97
C PHE A 73 -12.05 3.47 -5.27
N THR A 74 -10.90 4.12 -5.34
CA THR A 74 -9.91 3.95 -6.40
C THR A 74 -8.55 3.71 -5.75
N ILE A 75 -7.81 2.73 -6.24
CA ILE A 75 -6.42 2.46 -5.86
C ILE A 75 -5.56 2.70 -7.07
N GLU A 76 -4.51 3.49 -6.91
CA GLU A 76 -3.58 3.85 -7.97
C GLU A 76 -2.17 3.54 -7.47
N ASN A 77 -1.48 2.63 -8.15
CA ASN A 77 -0.10 2.29 -7.83
C ASN A 77 0.82 2.73 -8.95
N TYR A 78 1.80 3.58 -8.62
CA TYR A 78 2.81 4.07 -9.55
C TYR A 78 4.19 3.72 -9.04
N ALA A 79 5.02 3.16 -9.91
CA ALA A 79 6.42 2.89 -9.64
C ALA A 79 7.28 4.03 -10.16
N PHE A 80 8.22 4.52 -9.36
CA PHE A 80 9.11 5.62 -9.69
C PHE A 80 10.41 5.51 -8.90
N ILE A 81 11.44 6.23 -9.36
CA ILE A 81 12.69 6.39 -8.62
C ILE A 81 12.56 7.63 -7.72
N ASP A 82 12.75 7.45 -6.42
CA ASP A 82 12.71 8.56 -5.48
C ASP A 82 13.96 9.44 -5.55
N GLN A 83 13.98 10.53 -4.79
CA GLN A 83 15.10 11.46 -4.70
C GLN A 83 16.41 10.83 -4.18
N PHE A 84 16.33 9.64 -3.58
CA PHE A 84 17.47 8.88 -3.06
C PHE A 84 17.92 7.77 -4.03
N GLY A 85 17.36 7.70 -5.24
CA GLY A 85 17.71 6.71 -6.25
C GLY A 85 17.10 5.33 -5.99
N ARG A 86 16.06 5.21 -5.15
CA ARG A 86 15.45 3.93 -4.77
C ARG A 86 14.19 3.65 -5.59
N GLU A 87 14.04 2.40 -6.02
CA GLU A 87 12.80 1.90 -6.60
C GLU A 87 11.67 2.00 -5.56
N THR A 88 10.65 2.78 -5.88
CA THR A 88 9.56 3.12 -4.97
C THR A 88 8.21 2.89 -5.64
N VAL A 89 7.27 2.28 -4.93
CA VAL A 89 5.89 2.10 -5.39
C VAL A 89 4.96 2.89 -4.49
N SER A 90 4.27 3.88 -5.06
CA SER A 90 3.19 4.58 -4.38
C SER A 90 1.92 3.72 -4.32
N TRP A 91 1.16 3.88 -3.24
CA TRP A 91 -0.13 3.24 -2.99
C TRP A 91 -1.14 4.30 -2.61
N ILE A 92 -1.76 4.90 -3.63
CA ILE A 92 -2.72 5.97 -3.47
C ILE A 92 -4.12 5.37 -3.44
N ARG A 93 -4.83 5.57 -2.34
CA ARG A 93 -6.20 5.08 -2.14
C ARG A 93 -7.13 6.25 -1.93
N THR A 94 -8.07 6.45 -2.84
CA THR A 94 -9.07 7.52 -2.75
C THR A 94 -10.45 6.92 -2.48
N PHE A 95 -11.05 7.30 -1.35
CA PHE A 95 -12.38 6.89 -0.90
C PHE A 95 -13.36 8.04 -1.05
N ARG A 96 -14.48 7.80 -1.76
CA ARG A 96 -15.51 8.80 -2.04
C ARG A 96 -16.70 8.62 -1.08
N SER A 97 -16.47 8.95 0.19
CA SER A 97 -17.52 8.97 1.22
C SER A 97 -18.27 10.32 1.21
N ARG A 98 -18.92 10.71 2.32
CA ARG A 98 -19.51 12.06 2.49
C ARG A 98 -18.47 13.18 2.25
N ARG A 99 -17.20 12.91 2.56
CA ARG A 99 -16.05 13.72 2.15
C ARG A 99 -15.06 12.81 1.45
N THR A 100 -14.46 13.29 0.36
CA THR A 100 -13.37 12.56 -0.30
C THR A 100 -12.18 12.47 0.65
N ARG A 101 -11.67 11.25 0.82
CA ARG A 101 -10.49 10.95 1.64
C ARG A 101 -9.45 10.25 0.79
N ARG A 102 -8.20 10.63 1.01
CA ARG A 102 -7.06 10.06 0.32
C ARG A 102 -6.10 9.51 1.36
N PHE A 103 -5.65 8.28 1.13
CA PHE A 103 -4.65 7.59 1.92
C PHE A 103 -3.46 7.36 0.99
N ASP A 104 -2.30 7.89 1.38
CA ASP A 104 -1.07 7.79 0.60
C ASP A 104 -0.06 6.92 1.35
N ALA A 105 0.64 6.07 0.61
CA ALA A 105 1.69 5.20 1.10
C ALA A 105 2.79 5.07 0.05
N TYR A 106 4.03 4.91 0.47
CA TYR A 106 5.20 4.78 -0.39
C TYR A 106 6.03 3.60 0.08
N MET A 107 6.14 2.59 -0.77
CA MET A 107 6.80 1.33 -0.45
C MET A 107 8.15 1.25 -1.16
N ILE A 108 9.19 0.84 -0.42
CA ILE A 108 10.50 0.55 -0.98
C ILE A 108 10.97 -0.83 -0.53
N PHE A 109 11.83 -1.47 -1.32
CA PHE A 109 12.56 -2.64 -0.85
C PHE A 109 13.84 -2.20 -0.10
N SER A 110 14.04 -2.70 1.12
CA SER A 110 15.25 -2.46 1.89
C SER A 110 16.16 -3.67 1.84
N GLY A 111 17.21 -3.61 1.01
CA GLY A 111 18.21 -4.69 0.91
C GLY A 111 18.87 -5.02 2.24
N ALA A 112 19.14 -4.02 3.09
CA ALA A 112 19.72 -4.22 4.43
C ALA A 112 18.80 -5.01 5.38
N ARG A 113 17.48 -4.98 5.17
CA ARG A 113 16.49 -5.65 6.03
C ARG A 113 15.81 -6.85 5.36
N GLY A 114 16.09 -7.07 4.08
CA GLY A 114 15.49 -8.13 3.27
C GLY A 114 13.96 -8.03 3.14
N ARG A 115 13.37 -6.84 3.28
CA ARG A 115 11.90 -6.66 3.34
C ARG A 115 11.44 -5.33 2.77
N ILE A 116 10.13 -5.20 2.55
CA ILE A 116 9.53 -3.93 2.15
C ILE A 116 9.35 -3.03 3.36
N ILE A 117 9.64 -1.74 3.19
CA ILE A 117 9.31 -0.70 4.15
C ILE A 117 8.17 0.13 3.54
N ASP A 118 7.05 0.20 4.24
CA ASP A 118 5.88 1.00 3.88
C ASP A 118 5.88 2.31 4.68
N TYR A 119 6.15 3.42 4.00
CA TYR A 119 6.07 4.75 4.57
C TYR A 119 4.65 5.30 4.38
N LEU A 120 3.96 5.48 5.51
CA LEU A 120 2.58 5.91 5.53
C LEU A 120 2.47 7.43 5.63
N GLY A 121 1.55 7.98 4.82
CA GLY A 121 1.19 9.38 4.82
C GLY A 121 1.98 10.24 3.85
N SER A 122 1.50 11.47 3.67
CA SER A 122 2.09 12.44 2.71
C SER A 122 3.49 12.92 3.07
N HIS A 123 3.96 12.65 4.28
CA HIS A 123 5.26 13.08 4.80
C HIS A 123 6.09 11.89 5.34
N GLU A 124 5.71 10.65 5.02
CA GLU A 124 6.52 9.44 5.32
C GLU A 124 6.91 9.21 6.80
N HIS A 125 6.21 9.85 7.75
CA HIS A 125 6.61 9.85 9.17
C HIS A 125 6.39 8.54 9.92
N LEU A 126 5.66 7.59 9.34
CA LEU A 126 5.40 6.29 9.96
C LEU A 126 5.91 5.21 9.00
N ALA A 127 6.92 4.47 9.41
CA ALA A 127 7.48 3.38 8.64
C ALA A 127 7.05 2.04 9.24
N VAL A 128 6.48 1.19 8.40
CA VAL A 128 6.05 -0.15 8.77
C VAL A 128 6.85 -1.16 7.98
N ASP A 129 7.47 -2.10 8.68
CA ASP A 129 8.13 -3.23 8.03
C ASP A 129 7.03 -4.19 7.50
N ILE A 130 7.07 -4.53 6.21
CA ILE A 130 6.14 -5.44 5.57
C ILE A 130 6.89 -6.70 5.13
N ASP A 131 6.51 -7.83 5.73
CA ASP A 131 6.96 -9.15 5.32
C ASP A 131 5.98 -9.71 4.28
N LEU A 132 6.52 -10.16 3.15
CA LEU A 132 5.76 -10.75 2.07
C LEU A 132 6.00 -12.25 2.00
N SER A 133 4.93 -13.01 1.76
CA SER A 133 5.03 -14.43 1.45
C SER A 133 3.96 -14.82 0.44
N VAL A 134 4.18 -15.92 -0.27
CA VAL A 134 3.18 -16.54 -1.14
C VAL A 134 2.49 -17.66 -0.38
N ASP A 135 1.16 -17.69 -0.38
CA ASP A 135 0.41 -18.79 0.21
C ASP A 135 0.37 -20.02 -0.72
N GLU A 136 -0.25 -21.11 -0.27
CA GLU A 136 -0.32 -22.38 -1.01
C GLU A 136 -1.18 -22.28 -2.29
N GLU A 137 -2.11 -21.32 -2.35
CA GLU A 137 -3.02 -21.11 -3.48
C GLU A 137 -2.49 -20.06 -4.48
N GLY A 138 -1.27 -19.54 -4.26
CA GLY A 138 -0.65 -18.52 -5.10
C GLY A 138 -1.15 -17.09 -4.80
N GLY A 139 -1.78 -16.88 -3.65
CA GLY A 139 -2.12 -15.57 -3.11
C GLY A 139 -0.90 -14.85 -2.51
N LEU A 140 -0.99 -13.51 -2.48
CA LEU A 140 0.00 -12.66 -1.85
C LEU A 140 -0.41 -12.38 -0.40
N ARG A 141 0.42 -12.82 0.54
CA ARG A 141 0.25 -12.50 1.95
C ARG A 141 1.17 -11.35 2.34
N LEU A 142 0.58 -10.30 2.92
CA LEU A 142 1.29 -9.16 3.50
C LEU A 142 1.12 -9.20 5.01
N ARG A 143 2.24 -9.20 5.74
CA ARG A 143 2.24 -9.12 7.21
C ARG A 143 2.94 -7.86 7.65
N SER A 144 2.22 -6.97 8.34
CA SER A 144 2.81 -5.80 8.96
C SER A 144 3.53 -6.19 10.25
N GLY A 145 4.78 -5.76 10.37
CA GLY A 145 5.64 -5.91 11.53
C GLY A 145 5.59 -4.69 12.45
N GLY A 146 6.73 -4.39 13.08
CA GLY A 146 6.87 -3.22 13.96
C GLY A 146 6.62 -1.90 13.24
N GLN A 147 5.95 -0.97 13.92
CA GLN A 147 5.73 0.40 13.47
C GLN A 147 6.74 1.31 14.16
N ARG A 148 7.30 2.29 13.44
CA ARG A 148 8.30 3.23 13.94
C ARG A 148 8.17 4.60 13.30
#